data_AF-A0A1R3RDM4-F1
#
_entry.id   AF-A0A1R3RDM4-F1
#
_cell.length_a   1.000
_cell.length_b   1.000
_cell.length_c   1.000
_cell.angle_alpha   90.00
_cell.angle_beta   90.00
_cell.angle_gamma   90.00
#
_symmetry.space_group_name_H-M   'P 1'
#
loop_
_entity.id
_entity.type
_entity.pdbx_description
1 polymer ?
#
loop_
_entity_poly.entity_id
_entity_poly.type
_entity_poly.pdbx_seq_one_letter_code
_entity_poly.pdbx_strand_id
1 'polypeptide(L)'
;MAETFLSSCQRWVAIVHKTTFRERCSNLQVHGSRDFLLLLLAMGMITRPLMSGNEPDSLRESMYEALKRLFWDKDSVARPSVALIQAGLLLSVYEYGHGLLNASYVTISVCSSMAQVSGLCNVSQAPPLPRLGTLASQDEMLHTWWGIIIHERLVFSLVHDL
;
A
#
# COMPACT_ATOMS: atom_id res chain seq x y z
N MET A 1 4.50 11.70 12.92
CA MET A 1 4.60 10.61 11.93
C MET A 1 3.23 10.34 11.29
N ALA A 2 2.22 9.88 12.04
CA ALA A 2 0.84 9.73 11.53
C ALA A 2 0.22 11.04 11.00
N GLU A 3 0.30 12.13 11.78
CA GLU A 3 -0.21 13.46 11.38
C GLU A 3 0.53 14.03 10.15
N THR A 4 1.84 13.77 10.04
CA THR A 4 2.70 14.22 8.93
C THR A 4 2.40 13.45 7.64
N PHE A 5 2.11 12.14 7.76
CA PHE A 5 1.62 11.33 6.64
C PHE A 5 0.23 11.80 6.20
N LEU A 6 -0.67 12.07 7.15
CA LEU A 6 -2.01 12.58 6.85
C LEU A 6 -1.97 13.98 6.20
N SER A 7 -0.99 14.83 6.51
CA SER A 7 -0.86 16.15 5.87
C SER A 7 -0.24 16.10 4.47
N SER A 8 0.77 15.24 4.25
CA SER A 8 1.53 15.22 3.00
C SER A 8 1.08 14.12 2.02
N CYS A 9 0.65 12.96 2.52
CA CYS A 9 0.25 11.82 1.71
C CYS A 9 -1.27 11.65 1.55
N GLN A 10 -2.15 12.36 2.27
CA GLN A 10 -3.62 12.28 2.00
C GLN A 10 -3.98 12.62 0.55
N ARG A 11 -3.13 13.39 -0.14
CA ARG A 11 -3.37 13.78 -1.54
C ARG A 11 -2.99 12.69 -2.55
N TRP A 12 -2.12 11.75 -2.16
CA TRP A 12 -1.63 10.64 -2.99
C TRP A 12 -2.14 9.27 -2.53
N VAL A 13 -2.55 9.15 -1.27
CA VAL A 13 -2.98 7.92 -0.59
C VAL A 13 -4.36 8.17 0.02
N ALA A 14 -5.38 8.31 -0.83
CA ALA A 14 -6.80 8.26 -0.44
C ALA A 14 -7.25 6.83 -0.03
N ILE A 15 -6.30 5.99 0.36
CA ILE A 15 -6.45 4.55 0.57
C ILE A 15 -6.84 4.23 2.01
N VAL A 16 -6.52 5.13 2.96
CA VAL A 16 -6.80 4.92 4.39
C VAL A 16 -7.64 6.08 4.92
N HIS A 17 -8.86 5.80 5.39
CA HIS A 17 -9.75 6.82 5.91
C HIS A 17 -9.26 7.28 7.30
N LYS A 18 -9.23 8.61 7.54
CA LYS A 18 -8.61 9.20 8.74
C LYS A 18 -9.23 8.71 10.06
N THR A 19 -10.53 8.39 10.04
CA THR A 19 -11.28 7.84 11.18
C THR A 19 -10.91 6.38 11.45
N THR A 20 -10.89 5.54 10.42
CA THR A 20 -10.51 4.12 10.52
C THR A 20 -9.05 3.96 10.94
N PHE A 21 -8.15 4.81 10.45
CA PHE A 21 -6.75 4.79 10.85
C PHE A 21 -6.57 5.11 12.33
N ARG A 22 -7.30 6.10 12.85
CA ARG A 22 -7.22 6.50 14.26
C ARG A 22 -7.81 5.42 15.18
N GLU A 23 -8.91 4.81 14.75
CA GLU A 23 -9.53 3.67 15.44
C GLU A 23 -8.62 2.43 15.43
N ARG A 24 -8.01 2.09 14.30
CA ARG A 24 -7.03 1.00 14.20
C ARG A 24 -5.76 1.29 15.02
N CYS A 25 -5.29 2.54 15.08
CA CYS A 25 -4.20 2.94 15.99
C CYS A 25 -4.57 2.77 17.46
N SER A 26 -5.81 3.07 17.84
CA SER A 26 -6.29 2.87 19.22
C SER A 26 -6.44 1.38 19.57
N ASN A 27 -6.85 0.55 18.60
CA ASN A 27 -6.98 -0.90 18.74
C ASN A 27 -5.65 -1.65 18.62
N LEU A 28 -4.63 -1.07 17.98
CA LEU A 28 -3.28 -1.63 17.85
C LEU A 28 -2.62 -1.87 19.22
N GLN A 29 -2.91 -1.02 20.20
CA GLN A 29 -2.44 -1.17 21.58
C GLN A 29 -2.97 -2.45 22.26
N VAL A 30 -4.04 -3.04 21.73
CA VAL A 30 -4.77 -4.17 22.34
C VAL A 30 -4.63 -5.46 21.50
N HIS A 31 -4.70 -5.36 20.17
CA HIS A 31 -4.64 -6.51 19.25
C HIS A 31 -3.88 -6.16 17.96
N GLY A 32 -2.55 -6.03 18.05
CA GLY A 32 -1.70 -5.71 16.90
C GLY A 32 -1.70 -6.79 15.84
N SER A 33 -2.50 -6.63 14.78
CA SER A 33 -2.44 -7.50 13.60
C SER A 33 -1.14 -7.24 12.83
N ARG A 34 -0.38 -8.30 12.54
CA ARG A 34 0.89 -8.26 11.79
C ARG A 34 0.77 -7.41 10.53
N ASP A 35 -0.29 -7.60 9.76
CA ASP A 35 -0.48 -6.91 8.47
C ASP A 35 -0.72 -5.40 8.65
N PHE A 36 -1.32 -4.99 9.77
CA PHE A 36 -1.47 -3.58 10.10
C PHE A 36 -0.13 -2.94 10.52
N LEU A 37 0.76 -3.71 11.18
CA LEU A 37 2.13 -3.27 11.44
C LEU A 37 2.94 -3.12 10.14
N LEU A 38 2.77 -4.03 9.16
CA LEU A 38 3.38 -3.87 7.83
C LEU A 38 2.88 -2.60 7.13
N LEU A 39 1.58 -2.32 7.20
CA LEU A 39 1.01 -1.09 6.64
C LEU A 39 1.61 0.16 7.30
N LEU A 40 1.74 0.17 8.63
CA LEU A 40 2.37 1.27 9.35
C LEU A 40 3.84 1.45 8.98
N LEU A 41 4.58 0.35 8.79
CA LEU A 41 5.96 0.37 8.33
C LEU A 41 6.06 0.99 6.92
N ALA A 42 5.18 0.59 6.00
CA ALA A 42 5.10 1.14 4.65
C ALA A 42 4.76 2.64 4.65
N MET A 43 3.78 3.05 5.46
CA MET A 43 3.42 4.46 5.63
C MET A 43 4.61 5.25 6.21
N GLY A 44 5.27 4.72 7.25
CA GLY A 44 6.43 5.35 7.88
C GLY A 44 7.59 5.55 6.91
N MET A 45 7.85 4.58 6.03
CA MET A 45 8.87 4.65 4.99
C MET A 45 8.60 5.79 4.00
N ILE A 46 7.36 5.90 3.50
CA ILE A 46 6.98 6.94 2.53
C ILE A 46 6.91 8.33 3.17
N THR A 47 6.55 8.42 4.45
CA THR A 47 6.46 9.71 5.18
C THR A 47 7.82 10.32 5.49
N ARG A 48 8.88 9.50 5.53
CA ARG A 48 10.21 10.01 5.87
C ARG A 48 10.69 11.03 4.82
N PRO A 49 11.62 11.92 5.17
CA PRO A 49 12.35 12.74 4.20
C PRO A 49 13.26 11.85 3.34
N LEU A 50 13.32 12.10 2.02
CA LEU A 50 14.16 11.33 1.08
C LEU A 50 15.65 11.44 1.40
N MET A 51 16.06 12.56 2.01
CA MET A 51 17.43 12.82 2.42
C MET A 51 17.49 13.13 3.91
N SER A 52 18.48 12.58 4.60
CA SER A 52 18.87 13.00 5.94
C SER A 52 20.12 13.86 5.80
N GLY A 53 19.95 15.14 5.49
CA GLY A 53 21.07 16.01 5.11
C GLY A 53 21.55 15.72 3.68
N ASN A 54 22.80 15.29 3.52
CA ASN A 54 23.42 15.04 2.21
C ASN A 54 23.45 13.57 1.79
N GLU A 55 22.99 12.66 2.65
CA GLU A 55 23.04 11.22 2.43
C GLU A 55 21.63 10.61 2.37
N PRO A 56 21.44 9.50 1.62
CA PRO A 56 20.21 8.71 1.68
C PRO A 56 19.97 8.22 3.11
N ASP A 57 18.70 8.27 3.55
CA ASP A 57 18.32 7.84 4.90
C ASP A 57 18.49 6.30 5.03
N SER A 58 19.60 5.85 5.58
CA SER A 58 19.89 4.42 5.85
C SER A 58 18.78 3.69 6.62
N LEU A 59 17.99 4.43 7.42
CA LEU A 59 16.86 3.88 8.14
C LEU A 59 15.67 3.60 7.21
N ARG A 60 15.48 4.37 6.14
CA ARG A 60 14.47 4.11 5.10
C ARG A 60 14.82 2.85 4.31
N GLU A 61 16.08 2.67 3.93
CA GLU A 61 16.54 1.46 3.24
C GLU A 61 16.33 0.22 4.13
N SER A 62 16.65 0.33 5.42
CA SER A 62 16.39 -0.72 6.40
C SER A 62 14.89 -1.05 6.53
N MET A 63 14.02 -0.03 6.52
CA MET A 63 12.56 -0.20 6.52
C MET A 63 12.07 -0.87 5.24
N TYR A 64 12.63 -0.51 4.07
CA TYR A 64 12.32 -1.14 2.79
C TYR A 64 12.65 -2.63 2.80
N GLU A 65 13.87 -2.99 3.21
CA GLU A 65 14.31 -4.38 3.31
C GLU A 65 13.43 -5.20 4.25
N ALA A 66 13.07 -4.62 5.41
CA ALA A 66 12.18 -5.27 6.36
C ALA A 66 10.77 -5.45 5.77
N LEU A 67 10.19 -4.41 5.16
CA LEU A 67 8.86 -4.47 4.56
C LEU A 67 8.80 -5.50 3.44
N LYS A 68 9.80 -5.50 2.56
CA LYS A 68 9.89 -6.43 1.42
C LYS A 68 9.94 -7.87 1.89
N ARG A 69 10.76 -8.18 2.90
CA ARG A 69 10.87 -9.53 3.47
C ARG A 69 9.56 -9.98 4.09
N LEU A 70 8.89 -9.11 4.85
CA LEU A 70 7.63 -9.43 5.50
C LEU A 70 6.47 -9.56 4.50
N PHE A 71 6.52 -8.80 3.40
CA PHE A 71 5.52 -8.87 2.34
C PHE A 71 5.60 -10.21 1.59
N TRP A 72 6.81 -10.69 1.28
CA TRP A 72 7.08 -12.01 0.66
C TRP A 72 7.10 -13.19 1.62
N ASP A 73 6.77 -12.97 2.88
CA ASP A 73 6.57 -14.07 3.81
C ASP A 73 5.39 -14.94 3.35
N LYS A 74 5.58 -16.27 3.39
CA LYS A 74 4.62 -17.23 2.82
C LYS A 74 3.25 -17.14 3.49
N ASP A 75 3.24 -16.88 4.79
CA ASP A 75 2.01 -16.74 5.57
C ASP A 75 1.24 -15.48 5.20
N SER A 76 1.95 -14.42 4.78
CA SER A 76 1.33 -13.17 4.29
C SER A 76 0.58 -13.41 2.98
N VAL A 77 1.19 -14.15 2.05
CA VAL A 77 0.60 -14.42 0.73
C VAL A 77 -0.58 -15.41 0.81
N ALA A 78 -0.57 -16.33 1.78
CA ALA A 78 -1.60 -17.35 1.93
C ALA A 78 -2.97 -16.81 2.38
N ARG A 79 -3.01 -15.67 3.09
CA ARG A 79 -4.24 -15.04 3.58
C ARG A 79 -4.16 -13.51 3.43
N PRO A 80 -4.38 -12.98 2.21
CA PRO A 80 -4.22 -11.56 1.97
C PRO A 80 -5.28 -10.74 2.72
N SER A 81 -4.83 -9.81 3.56
CA SER A 81 -5.67 -8.78 4.15
C SER A 81 -5.60 -7.49 3.34
N VAL A 82 -6.59 -6.62 3.50
CA VAL A 82 -6.59 -5.28 2.87
C VAL A 82 -5.34 -4.49 3.28
N ALA A 83 -4.93 -4.59 4.55
CA ALA A 83 -3.74 -3.90 5.03
C ALA A 83 -2.46 -4.40 4.35
N LEU A 84 -2.35 -5.70 4.08
CA LEU A 84 -1.23 -6.27 3.33
C LEU A 84 -1.20 -5.77 1.88
N ILE A 85 -2.35 -5.75 1.20
CA ILE A 85 -2.46 -5.24 -0.18
C ILE A 85 -2.10 -3.76 -0.23
N GLN A 86 -2.58 -2.96 0.74
CA GLN A 86 -2.23 -1.54 0.85
C GLN A 86 -0.72 -1.36 1.10
N ALA A 87 -0.10 -2.17 1.97
CA ALA A 87 1.33 -2.15 2.22
C ALA A 87 2.14 -2.49 0.96
N GLY A 88 1.70 -3.50 0.20
CA GLY A 88 2.33 -3.90 -1.06
C GLY A 88 2.22 -2.85 -2.16
N LEU A 89 1.08 -2.15 -2.26
CA LEU A 89 0.93 -1.01 -3.17
C LEU A 89 1.92 0.11 -2.83
N LEU A 90 2.05 0.46 -1.54
CA LEU A 90 3.04 1.45 -1.08
C LEU A 90 4.49 1.00 -1.37
N LEU A 91 4.80 -0.29 -1.18
CA LEU A 91 6.10 -0.87 -1.53
C LEU A 91 6.38 -0.74 -3.04
N SER A 92 5.41 -1.06 -3.89
CA SER A 92 5.56 -0.95 -5.34
C SER A 92 5.78 0.50 -5.80
N VAL A 93 5.09 1.47 -5.19
CA VAL A 93 5.30 2.90 -5.45
C VAL A 93 6.70 3.34 -5.05
N TYR A 94 7.20 2.85 -3.92
CA TYR A 94 8.57 3.12 -3.48
C TYR A 94 9.61 2.58 -4.48
N GLU A 95 9.43 1.32 -4.92
CA GLU A 95 10.31 0.69 -5.92
C GLU A 95 10.30 1.45 -7.25
N TYR A 96 9.12 1.91 -7.68
CA TYR A 96 8.98 2.75 -8.86
C TYR A 96 9.75 4.08 -8.73
N GLY A 97 9.61 4.78 -7.60
CA GLY A 97 10.31 6.04 -7.34
C GLY A 97 11.83 5.92 -7.27
N HIS A 98 12.35 4.73 -6.93
CA HIS A 98 13.77 4.41 -6.91
C HIS A 98 14.31 3.82 -8.23
N GLY A 99 13.48 3.73 -9.29
CA GLY A 99 13.87 3.19 -10.59
C GLY A 99 13.94 1.66 -10.66
N LEU A 100 13.43 0.94 -9.64
CA LEU A 100 13.39 -0.52 -9.59
C LEU A 100 12.13 -1.04 -10.30
N LEU A 101 12.00 -0.76 -11.60
CA LEU A 101 10.76 -1.01 -12.36
C LEU A 101 10.32 -2.48 -12.36
N ASN A 102 11.27 -3.42 -12.53
CA ASN A 102 10.97 -4.86 -12.49
C ASN A 102 10.42 -5.30 -11.13
N ALA A 103 11.01 -4.80 -10.03
CA ALA A 103 10.54 -5.11 -8.69
C ALA A 103 9.14 -4.53 -8.46
N SER A 104 8.95 -3.26 -8.85
CA SER A 104 7.67 -2.57 -8.76
C SER A 104 6.55 -3.32 -9.50
N TYR A 105 6.85 -3.80 -10.72
CA TYR A 105 5.93 -4.59 -11.55
C TYR A 105 5.54 -5.91 -10.87
N VAL A 106 6.51 -6.69 -10.37
CA VAL A 106 6.22 -7.96 -9.69
C VAL A 106 5.36 -7.70 -8.44
N THR A 107 5.75 -6.71 -7.63
CA THR A 107 5.02 -6.33 -6.42
C THR A 107 3.56 -5.97 -6.72
N ILE A 108 3.31 -5.15 -7.75
CA ILE A 108 1.95 -4.72 -8.09
C ILE A 108 1.10 -5.86 -8.69
N SER A 109 1.69 -6.74 -9.49
CA SER A 109 0.99 -7.92 -10.04
C SER A 109 0.55 -8.89 -8.95
N VAL A 110 1.37 -9.07 -7.90
CA VAL A 110 0.98 -9.87 -6.74
C VAL A 110 -0.14 -9.19 -5.95
N CYS A 111 -0.06 -7.87 -5.72
CA CYS A 111 -1.16 -7.12 -5.10
C CYS A 111 -2.48 -7.26 -5.88
N SER A 112 -2.42 -7.17 -7.21
CA SER A 112 -3.57 -7.37 -8.10
C SER A 112 -4.16 -8.78 -7.94
N SER A 113 -3.29 -9.79 -7.91
CA SER A 113 -3.69 -11.19 -7.70
C SER A 113 -4.32 -11.42 -6.31
N MET A 114 -3.72 -10.87 -5.25
CA MET A 114 -4.25 -10.92 -3.89
C MET A 114 -5.62 -10.26 -3.80
N ALA A 115 -5.81 -9.13 -4.48
CA ALA A 115 -7.08 -8.43 -4.51
C ALA A 115 -8.17 -9.27 -5.21
N GLN A 116 -7.84 -9.90 -6.34
CA GLN A 116 -8.75 -10.80 -7.04
C GLN A 116 -9.16 -12.01 -6.17
N VAL A 117 -8.20 -12.67 -5.53
CA VAL A 117 -8.46 -13.83 -4.64
C VAL A 117 -9.29 -13.45 -3.43
N SER A 118 -9.15 -12.22 -2.92
CA SER A 118 -9.94 -11.71 -1.79
C SER A 118 -11.40 -11.36 -2.19
N GLY A 119 -11.80 -11.60 -3.44
CA GLY A 119 -13.15 -11.31 -3.93
C GLY A 119 -13.42 -9.83 -4.16
N LEU A 120 -12.38 -8.98 -4.23
CA LEU A 120 -12.52 -7.55 -4.51
C LEU A 120 -12.92 -7.24 -5.95
N CYS A 121 -12.74 -8.22 -6.83
CA CYS A 121 -12.97 -8.06 -8.25
C CYS A 121 -13.98 -9.09 -8.74
N ASN A 122 -15.23 -8.67 -8.95
CA ASN A 122 -16.04 -9.32 -9.98
C ASN A 122 -15.46 -8.84 -11.32
N VAL A 123 -14.57 -9.63 -11.93
CA VAL A 123 -13.91 -9.32 -13.22
C VAL A 123 -14.92 -8.94 -14.33
N SER A 124 -16.19 -9.32 -14.16
CA SER A 124 -17.28 -8.98 -15.08
C SER A 124 -17.96 -7.62 -14.84
N GLN A 125 -17.68 -6.90 -13.76
CA GLN A 125 -18.25 -5.58 -13.48
C GLN A 125 -17.17 -4.64 -12.95
N ALA A 126 -16.96 -3.53 -13.66
CA ALA A 126 -16.24 -2.39 -13.09
C ALA A 126 -16.85 -2.09 -11.71
N PRO A 127 -16.04 -2.05 -10.63
CA PRO A 127 -16.57 -1.77 -9.31
C PRO A 127 -17.38 -0.47 -9.36
N PRO A 128 -18.62 -0.45 -8.84
CA PRO A 128 -19.43 0.76 -8.85
C PRO A 128 -18.65 1.89 -8.17
N LEU A 129 -18.78 3.12 -8.70
CA LEU A 129 -18.20 4.31 -8.08
C LEU A 129 -18.57 4.35 -6.59
N PRO A 130 -17.65 4.77 -5.70
CA PRO A 130 -17.94 4.87 -4.28
C PRO A 130 -19.21 5.70 -4.10
N ARG A 131 -20.25 5.11 -3.52
CA ARG A 131 -21.51 5.83 -3.28
C ARG A 131 -21.32 6.60 -1.99
N LEU A 132 -21.68 7.88 -1.99
CA LEU A 132 -21.64 8.71 -0.79
C LEU A 132 -22.58 8.08 0.27
N GLY A 133 -22.02 7.31 1.22
CA GLY A 133 -22.76 6.56 2.24
C GLY A 133 -22.45 5.06 2.38
N THR A 134 -21.49 4.49 1.65
CA THR A 134 -21.04 3.10 1.85
C THR A 134 -20.19 2.92 3.11
N LEU A 135 -20.15 1.68 3.64
CA LEU A 135 -19.41 1.32 4.85
C LEU A 135 -17.93 1.63 4.64
N ALA A 136 -17.27 2.33 5.58
CA ALA A 136 -15.90 2.83 5.42
C ALA A 136 -14.87 1.76 4.98
N SER A 137 -15.11 0.49 5.31
CA SER A 137 -14.27 -0.63 4.87
C SER A 137 -14.38 -0.93 3.36
N GLN A 138 -15.57 -0.78 2.76
CA GLN A 138 -15.79 -0.98 1.32
C GLN A 138 -15.17 0.15 0.50
N ASP A 139 -15.23 1.40 0.99
CA ASP A 139 -14.61 2.55 0.33
C ASP A 139 -13.07 2.45 0.34
N GLU A 140 -12.47 2.04 1.48
CA GLU A 140 -11.01 1.81 1.56
C GLU A 140 -10.54 0.72 0.59
N MET A 141 -11.30 -0.36 0.50
CA MET A 141 -11.02 -1.48 -0.40
C MET A 141 -11.13 -1.08 -1.88
N LEU A 142 -12.16 -0.32 -2.24
CA LEU A 142 -12.37 0.20 -3.59
C LEU A 142 -11.27 1.19 -4.00
N HIS A 143 -10.88 2.11 -3.10
CA HIS A 143 -9.77 3.02 -3.36
C HIS A 143 -8.44 2.30 -3.51
N THR A 144 -8.21 1.23 -2.72
CA THR A 144 -7.02 0.39 -2.86
C THR A 144 -6.98 -0.26 -4.25
N TRP A 145 -8.11 -0.80 -4.71
CA TRP A 145 -8.21 -1.43 -6.02
C TRP A 145 -7.96 -0.44 -7.17
N TRP A 146 -8.58 0.74 -7.14
CA TRP A 146 -8.29 1.78 -8.13
C TRP A 146 -6.83 2.23 -8.09
N GLY A 147 -6.23 2.33 -6.89
CA GLY A 147 -4.81 2.60 -6.73
C GLY A 147 -3.92 1.55 -7.41
N ILE A 148 -4.28 0.27 -7.29
CA ILE A 148 -3.57 -0.83 -7.97
C ILE A 148 -3.64 -0.67 -9.48
N ILE A 149 -4.84 -0.50 -10.04
CA ILE A 149 -5.03 -0.37 -11.49
C ILE A 149 -4.24 0.82 -12.04
N ILE A 150 -4.33 1.97 -11.39
CA ILE A 150 -3.64 3.19 -11.84
C ILE A 150 -2.13 2.96 -11.83
N HIS A 151 -1.59 2.40 -10.73
CA HIS A 151 -0.16 2.16 -10.59
C HIS A 151 0.34 1.09 -11.58
N GLU A 152 -0.40 -0.01 -11.76
CA GLU A 152 -0.08 -1.05 -12.73
C GLU A 152 0.02 -0.48 -14.16
N ARG A 153 -0.89 0.42 -14.55
CA ARG A 153 -0.86 1.08 -15.87
C ARG A 153 0.35 2.00 -16.04
N LEU A 154 0.74 2.72 -14.98
CA LEU A 154 1.92 3.58 -15.00
C LEU A 154 3.21 2.77 -15.14
N VAL A 155 3.36 1.72 -14.33
CA VAL A 155 4.54 0.83 -14.39
C VAL A 155 4.62 0.13 -15.74
N PHE A 156 3.50 -0.40 -16.25
CA PHE A 156 3.47 -1.11 -17.53
C PHE A 156 3.87 -0.22 -18.71
N SER A 157 3.43 1.04 -18.73
CA SER A 157 3.78 1.97 -19.82
C SER A 157 5.29 2.22 -19.85
N LEU A 158 5.91 2.47 -18.69
CA LEU A 158 7.35 2.74 -18.60
C LEU A 158 8.25 1.53 -18.84
N VAL A 159 7.81 0.32 -18.47
CA VAL A 159 8.56 -0.91 -18.75
C VAL A 159 8.60 -1.21 -20.24
N HIS A 160 7.58 -0.83 -21.01
CA HIS A 160 7.53 -1.03 -22.46
C HIS A 160 8.35 0.00 -23.26
N ASP A 161 8.62 1.17 -22.67
CA ASP A 161 9.40 2.25 -23.31
C ASP A 161 10.93 2.10 -23.12
N LEU A 162 11.37 1.06 -22.39
CA LEU A 162 12.77 0.75 -22.04
C LEU A 162 13.34 -0.41 -22.88
#